data_AF-A0A4U3A337-F1
#
_entry.id   AF-A0A4U3A337-F1
#
_cell.length_a   1.000
_cell.length_b   1.000
_cell.length_c   1.000
_cell.angle_alpha   90.00
_cell.angle_beta   90.00
_cell.angle_gamma   90.00
#
_symmetry.space_group_name_H-M   'P 1'
#
loop_
_entity.id
_entity.type
_entity.pdbx_description
1 polymer ?
#
loop_
_entity_poly.entity_id
_entity_poly.type
_entity_poly.pdbx_seq_one_letter_code
_entity_poly.pdbx_strand_id
1 'polypeptide(L)' 'TQQVIKNYFLSMEKTSKRKVQEIYLAYKLEQQYSKHEILEMYLNKINLGNRSYGIATAAQNYYGKELKDLT' A
#
# COMPACT_ATOMS: atom_id res chain seq x y z
N THR A 1 7.10 -2.23 2.54
CA THR A 1 7.36 -3.07 1.34
C THR A 1 6.45 -4.29 1.22
N GLN A 2 6.48 -5.27 2.14
CA GLN A 2 5.66 -6.49 2.00
C GLN A 2 4.15 -6.22 1.85
N GLN A 3 3.62 -5.21 2.56
CA GLN A 3 2.21 -4.81 2.42
C GLN A 3 1.89 -4.21 1.05
N VAL A 4 2.83 -3.51 0.41
CA VAL A 4 2.65 -3.01 -0.97
C VAL A 4 2.48 -4.19 -1.91
N ILE A 5 3.37 -5.18 -1.82
CA ILE A 5 3.32 -6.38 -2.67
C ILE A 5 2.03 -7.18 -2.47
N LYS A 6 1.64 -7.38 -1.20
CA LYS A 6 0.39 -8.06 -0.85
C LYS A 6 -0.84 -7.35 -1.43
N ASN A 7 -0.84 -6.01 -1.43
CA ASN A 7 -1.98 -5.22 -1.90
C ASN A 7 -2.01 -5.05 -3.43
N TYR A 8 -0.88 -5.15 -4.12
CA TYR A 8 -0.78 -4.93 -5.58
C TYR A 8 -0.77 -6.20 -6.43
N PHE A 9 -0.16 -7.30 -5.96
CA PHE A 9 0.27 -8.37 -6.88
C PHE A 9 -0.23 -9.78 -6.54
N LEU A 10 -0.71 -10.05 -5.32
CA LEU A 10 -1.00 -11.41 -4.87
C LEU A 10 -2.42 -11.56 -4.32
N SER A 11 -3.00 -12.75 -4.51
CA SER A 11 -4.31 -13.09 -3.95
C SER A 11 -4.30 -13.06 -2.41
N MET A 12 -5.49 -12.94 -1.79
CA MET A 12 -5.64 -12.92 -0.33
C MET A 12 -5.42 -14.31 0.34
N GLU A 13 -5.15 -15.37 -0.43
CA GLU A 13 -5.00 -16.73 0.08
C GLU A 13 -3.73 -16.92 0.91
N LYS A 14 -3.86 -17.34 2.17
CA LYS A 14 -2.71 -17.48 3.08
C LYS A 14 -1.96 -18.80 2.89
N THR A 15 -1.14 -18.91 1.85
CA THR A 15 -0.27 -20.07 1.60
C THR A 15 1.21 -19.76 1.81
N SER A 16 2.02 -20.77 2.17
CA SER A 16 3.48 -20.63 2.30
C SER A 16 4.14 -20.24 0.97
N LYS A 17 3.64 -20.78 -0.15
CA LYS A 17 4.08 -20.41 -1.51
C LYS A 17 3.93 -18.90 -1.76
N ARG A 18 2.77 -18.33 -1.40
CA ARG A 18 2.52 -16.89 -1.52
C ARG A 18 3.48 -16.09 -0.63
N LYS A 19 3.76 -16.57 0.59
CA LYS A 19 4.68 -15.84 1.50
C LYS A 19 6.11 -15.77 0.97
N VAL A 20 6.60 -16.83 0.32
CA VAL A 20 7.90 -16.82 -0.35
C VAL A 20 7.90 -15.84 -1.54
N GLN A 21 6.82 -15.81 -2.33
CA GLN A 21 6.68 -14.82 -3.41
C GLN A 21 6.65 -13.38 -2.89
N GLU A 22 5.96 -13.11 -1.77
CA GLU A 22 5.98 -11.78 -1.13
C GLU A 22 7.40 -11.35 -0.78
N ILE A 23 8.20 -12.24 -0.18
CA ILE A 23 9.58 -11.93 0.23
C ILE A 23 10.43 -11.62 -1.00
N TYR A 24 10.37 -12.47 -2.04
CA TYR A 24 11.13 -12.27 -3.27
C TYR A 24 10.77 -10.96 -3.98
N LEU A 25 9.48 -10.69 -4.16
CA LEU A 25 9.01 -9.48 -4.83
C LEU A 25 9.29 -8.23 -3.99
N ALA A 26 9.17 -8.30 -2.66
CA ALA A 26 9.53 -7.20 -1.78
C ALA A 26 11.02 -6.88 -1.86
N TYR A 27 11.88 -7.90 -1.89
CA TYR A 27 13.32 -7.71 -2.09
C TYR A 27 13.61 -7.03 -3.43
N LYS A 28 13.02 -7.50 -4.53
CA LYS A 28 13.18 -6.85 -5.84
C LYS A 28 12.70 -5.40 -5.85
N LEU A 29 11.57 -5.11 -5.22
CA LEU A 29 11.04 -3.75 -5.14
C LEU A 29 12.02 -2.82 -4.41
N GLU A 30 12.64 -3.28 -3.33
CA GLU A 30 13.64 -2.50 -2.58
C GLU A 30 14.95 -2.28 -3.34
N GLN A 31 15.28 -3.12 -4.32
CA GLN A 31 16.42 -2.90 -5.21
C GLN A 31 16.12 -1.85 -6.29
N GLN A 32 14.85 -1.63 -6.62
CA GLN A 32 14.43 -0.73 -7.70
C GLN A 32 13.98 0.65 -7.22
N TYR A 33 13.48 0.74 -5.99
CA TYR A 33 12.88 1.95 -5.45
C TYR A 33 13.41 2.26 -4.06
N SER A 34 13.55 3.55 -3.76
CA SER A 34 13.88 4.05 -2.43
C SER A 34 12.76 3.73 -1.43
N LYS A 35 13.10 3.77 -0.14
CA LYS A 35 12.11 3.58 0.93
C LYS A 35 10.99 4.63 0.88
N HIS A 36 11.29 5.85 0.42
CA HIS A 36 10.31 6.91 0.30
C HIS A 36 9.28 6.60 -0.80
N GLU A 37 9.75 6.20 -1.99
CA GLU A 37 8.87 5.81 -3.10
C GLU A 37 8.01 4.60 -2.74
N ILE A 38 8.58 3.60 -2.05
CA ILE A 38 7.83 2.43 -1.58
C ILE A 38 6.74 2.82 -0.59
N LEU A 39 7.01 3.78 0.29
CA LEU A 39 6.02 4.31 1.22
C LEU A 39 4.93 5.08 0.48
N GLU A 40 5.28 5.91 -0.50
CA GLU A 40 4.31 6.63 -1.32
C GLU A 40 3.37 5.68 -2.07
N MET A 41 3.92 4.64 -2.72
CA MET A 41 3.14 3.58 -3.37
C MET A 41 2.16 2.91 -2.40
N TYR A 42 2.60 2.65 -1.16
CA TYR A 42 1.74 2.08 -0.11
C TYR A 42 0.57 3.01 0.22
N LEU A 43 0.88 4.27 0.53
CA LEU A 43 -0.08 5.26 0.99
C LEU A 43 -1.11 5.61 -0.08
N ASN A 44 -0.75 5.52 -1.36
CA ASN A 44 -1.66 5.76 -2.47
C ASN A 44 -2.64 4.62 -2.76
N LYS A 45 -2.40 3.40 -2.24
CA LYS A 45 -3.27 2.23 -2.51
C LYS A 45 -3.86 1.52 -1.33
N ILE A 46 -3.40 1.78 -0.11
CA ILE A 46 -4.02 1.19 1.07
C ILE A 46 -5.53 1.47 1.07
N ASN A 47 -6.32 0.40 1.26
CA ASN A 47 -7.76 0.54 1.48
C ASN A 47 -7.98 0.95 2.93
N LEU A 48 -8.56 2.14 3.12
CA LEU A 48 -8.84 2.73 4.42
C LEU A 48 -10.32 2.64 4.81
N GLY A 49 -11.10 1.81 4.11
CA GLY A 49 -12.55 1.70 4.33
C GLY A 49 -13.33 2.80 3.61
N ASN A 50 -14.67 2.72 3.66
CA ASN A 50 -15.57 3.66 2.98
C ASN A 50 -15.26 3.88 1.49
N ARG A 51 -14.88 2.80 0.77
CA ARG A 51 -14.41 2.84 -0.63
C ARG A 51 -13.21 3.79 -0.87
N SER A 52 -12.47 4.11 0.18
CA SER A 52 -11.30 5.01 0.13
C SER A 52 -10.04 4.20 -0.12
N TYR A 53 -9.54 4.28 -1.35
CA TYR A 53 -8.23 3.73 -1.72
C TYR A 53 -7.23 4.88 -1.79
N GLY A 54 -6.27 4.85 -0.88
CA GLY A 54 -5.27 5.88 -0.70
C GLY A 54 -5.63 6.93 0.34
N ILE A 55 -4.61 7.49 0.98
CA ILE A 55 -4.75 8.45 2.09
C ILE A 55 -5.45 9.75 1.67
N ALA A 56 -5.22 10.24 0.46
CA ALA A 56 -5.84 11.47 -0.03
C ALA A 56 -7.36 11.29 -0.21
N THR A 57 -7.78 10.17 -0.81
CA THR A 57 -9.19 9.81 -0.94
C THR A 57 -9.86 9.66 0.43
N ALA A 58 -9.16 9.05 1.39
CA ALA A 58 -9.67 8.90 2.75
C ALA A 58 -9.81 10.24 3.47
N ALA A 59 -8.87 11.17 3.31
CA ALA A 59 -8.97 12.52 3.87
C ALA A 59 -10.28 13.21 3.44
N GLN A 60 -10.60 13.12 2.16
CA GLN A 60 -11.83 13.68 1.61
C GLN A 60 -13.07 12.92 2.11
N ASN A 61 -13.06 11.59 2.07
CA ASN A 61 -14.23 10.78 2.40
C ASN A 61 -14.60 10.79 3.88
N TYR A 62 -13.62 10.89 4.77
CA TYR A 62 -13.85 10.86 6.22
C TYR A 62 -13.97 12.26 6.82
N TYR A 63 -13.23 13.24 6.29
CA TYR A 63 -13.10 14.56 6.92
C TYR A 63 -13.48 15.72 5.99
N GLY A 64 -13.71 15.47 4.70
CA GLY A 64 -13.99 16.52 3.72
C GLY A 64 -12.83 17.49 3.52
N LYS A 65 -11.59 17.05 3.80
CA LYS A 65 -10.38 17.89 3.79
C LYS A 65 -9.35 17.37 2.79
N GLU A 66 -8.52 18.29 2.27
CA GLU A 66 -7.29 17.89 1.60
C GLU A 66 -6.30 17.29 2.60
N LEU A 67 -5.41 16.43 2.12
CA LEU A 67 -4.45 15.70 2.95
C LEU A 67 -3.59 16.65 3.82
N LYS A 68 -3.20 17.80 3.27
CA LYS A 68 -2.36 18.81 3.93
C LYS A 68 -3.07 19.54 5.08
N ASP A 69 -4.40 19.48 5.11
CA ASP A 69 -5.25 20.19 6.09
C ASP A 69 -5.71 19.25 7.23
N LEU A 70 -5.20 18.02 7.25
CA LEU A 70 -5.37 17.07 8.36
C LEU A 70 -4.49 17.47 9.56
N THR A 71 -5.01 17.25 10.76
CA THR A 71 -4.38 17.57 12.05
C THR A 71 -4.17 16.33 12.89
#